data_AF-A0A9N8HW84-F1
#
_entry.id   AF-A0A9N8HW84-F1
#
_cell.length_a   1.000
_cell.length_b   1.000
_cell.length_c   1.000
_cell.angle_alpha   90.00
_cell.angle_beta   90.00
_cell.angle_gamma   90.00
#
_symmetry.space_group_name_H-M   'P 1'
#
loop_
_entity.id
_entity.type
_entity.pdbx_description
1 polymer ?
#
loop_
_entity_poly.entity_id
_entity_poly.type
_entity_poly.pdbx_seq_one_letter_code
_entity_poly.pdbx_strand_id
1 'polypeptide(L)'
;MSASLSLSKSAIDVEDTKLQQQAAAEDEICFIGYVLDQYCIDRGTLLDNYQIESLLEPQRHSIHCLVDVARCVHSGFQMLEEPTGIGDNADRYCRAFQLDDYGNELMLQFARSTGEQGYCSTCTGPPGAPSRGFRATVYGKIMPQSTSPPVLQVTRVESIRNGCQGLAPYLPPAESLSCESGSFLPFVAAHGSLMLISWGFLIPLGVISARLLKQFPHHSTLWFHVHRVVQPLGILTGLAGWITALAGPFNILGSGVYDAQFAHATLGTIVMGLGLLQPINAFLRPHKQSNDDIVDNLPDDSSLKKRRHWELLHKTIGYLSTLFGMVNCFIGMALSGKYQDKFFNSIVGLWVSLAFYGIALIAYRWYVACTNSSMEPATSDEQDIIDQVAADPIEIEIDTDDCIEHQAG
;
A
#
# COMPACT_ATOMS: atom_id res chain seq x y z
N MET A 1 -40.41 -3.90 47.37
CA MET A 1 -41.20 -3.78 46.13
C MET A 1 -40.57 -2.68 45.28
N SER A 2 -39.79 -3.01 44.24
CA SER A 2 -39.40 -2.17 43.07
C SER A 2 -38.14 -2.69 42.36
N ALA A 3 -38.03 -4.00 42.12
CA ALA A 3 -36.91 -4.56 41.34
C ALA A 3 -37.35 -5.52 40.22
N SER A 4 -38.65 -5.80 40.10
CA SER A 4 -39.20 -6.77 39.13
C SER A 4 -39.89 -6.13 37.92
N LEU A 5 -39.95 -4.80 37.82
CA LEU A 5 -40.63 -4.07 36.74
C LEU A 5 -39.68 -3.48 35.66
N SER A 6 -38.36 -3.52 35.91
CA SER A 6 -37.36 -2.93 34.99
C SER A 6 -36.80 -3.94 33.97
N LEU A 7 -36.82 -5.23 34.28
CA LEU A 7 -36.31 -6.30 33.40
C LEU A 7 -37.31 -6.72 32.32
N SER A 8 -38.61 -6.49 32.53
CA SER A 8 -39.62 -6.79 31.53
C SER A 8 -39.70 -5.72 30.45
N LYS A 9 -39.40 -4.45 30.78
CA LYS A 9 -39.55 -3.34 29.84
C LYS A 9 -38.56 -3.42 28.69
N SER A 10 -37.29 -3.73 28.96
CA SER A 10 -36.25 -3.90 27.93
C SER A 10 -36.46 -5.15 27.08
N ALA A 11 -37.00 -6.24 27.63
CA ALA A 11 -37.33 -7.43 26.87
C ALA A 11 -38.54 -7.20 25.95
N ILE A 12 -39.55 -6.47 26.45
CA ILE A 12 -40.74 -6.05 25.68
C ILE A 12 -40.33 -5.09 24.56
N ASP A 13 -39.46 -4.10 24.83
CA ASP A 13 -39.00 -3.14 23.80
C ASP A 13 -38.21 -3.86 22.68
N VAL A 14 -37.40 -4.88 23.01
CA VAL A 14 -36.67 -5.69 22.01
C VAL A 14 -37.60 -6.62 21.21
N GLU A 15 -38.64 -7.15 21.84
CA GLU A 15 -39.63 -8.03 21.20
C GLU A 15 -40.60 -7.25 20.30
N ASP A 16 -40.98 -6.03 20.69
CA ASP A 16 -41.78 -5.09 19.89
C ASP A 16 -40.96 -4.55 18.69
N THR A 17 -39.65 -4.32 18.87
CA THR A 17 -38.73 -3.95 17.77
C THR A 17 -38.55 -5.11 16.77
N LYS A 18 -38.45 -6.36 17.26
CA LYS A 18 -38.43 -7.55 16.40
C LYS A 18 -39.74 -7.78 15.67
N LEU A 19 -40.88 -7.48 16.29
CA LEU A 19 -42.21 -7.55 15.66
C LEU A 19 -42.42 -6.43 14.64
N GLN A 20 -41.89 -5.22 14.87
CA GLN A 20 -41.88 -4.14 13.89
C GLN A 20 -40.93 -4.44 12.71
N GLN A 21 -39.78 -5.06 12.94
CA GLN A 21 -38.90 -5.55 11.88
C GLN A 21 -39.50 -6.76 11.12
N GLN A 22 -40.22 -7.65 11.79
CA GLN A 22 -40.95 -8.75 11.14
C GLN A 22 -42.18 -8.27 10.38
N ALA A 23 -42.87 -7.22 10.84
CA ALA A 23 -43.99 -6.62 10.11
C ALA A 23 -43.53 -5.84 8.87
N ALA A 24 -42.33 -5.22 8.90
CA ALA A 24 -41.73 -4.57 7.74
C ALA A 24 -41.12 -5.56 6.71
N ALA A 25 -40.97 -6.83 7.07
CA ALA A 25 -40.42 -7.87 6.18
C ALA A 25 -41.48 -8.46 5.21
N GLU A 26 -42.77 -8.23 5.46
CA GLU A 26 -43.86 -8.75 4.61
C GLU A 26 -44.31 -7.72 3.54
N ASP A 27 -44.19 -6.42 3.83
CA ASP A 27 -44.68 -5.33 2.99
C ASP A 27 -43.58 -4.62 2.19
N GLU A 28 -43.95 -4.07 1.03
CA GLU A 28 -43.04 -3.24 0.24
C GLU A 28 -42.81 -1.89 0.93
N ILE A 29 -41.54 -1.54 1.15
CA ILE A 29 -41.13 -0.23 1.69
C ILE A 29 -40.69 0.70 0.56
N CYS A 30 -40.65 2.00 0.88
CA CYS A 30 -40.07 3.03 0.02
C CYS A 30 -39.03 3.83 0.79
N PHE A 31 -37.84 4.03 0.22
CA PHE A 31 -36.74 4.75 0.86
C PHE A 31 -36.11 5.76 -0.11
N ILE A 32 -35.74 6.94 0.40
CA ILE A 32 -35.14 8.02 -0.39
C ILE A 32 -33.83 8.43 0.27
N GLY A 33 -32.72 8.40 -0.47
CA GLY A 33 -31.42 8.70 0.11
C GLY A 33 -30.35 8.98 -0.92
N TYR A 34 -29.14 9.29 -0.43
CA TYR A 34 -27.94 9.27 -1.28
C TYR A 34 -27.58 7.82 -1.62
N VAL A 35 -27.11 7.64 -2.84
CA VAL A 35 -26.58 6.36 -3.33
C VAL A 35 -25.07 6.45 -3.33
N LEU A 36 -24.42 5.45 -2.74
CA LEU A 36 -22.97 5.37 -2.68
C LEU A 36 -22.51 3.94 -2.96
N ASP A 37 -21.41 3.78 -3.70
CA ASP A 37 -20.83 2.46 -3.92
C ASP A 37 -20.14 1.93 -2.67
N GLN A 38 -20.21 0.61 -2.48
CA GLN A 38 -19.60 -0.09 -1.35
C GLN A 38 -18.09 0.15 -1.28
N TYR A 39 -17.41 0.24 -2.42
CA TYR A 39 -15.96 0.44 -2.47
C TYR A 39 -15.53 1.80 -1.88
N CYS A 40 -16.22 2.90 -2.19
CA CYS A 40 -15.98 4.20 -1.57
C CYS A 40 -16.32 4.21 -0.07
N ILE A 41 -17.36 3.48 0.35
CA ILE A 41 -17.69 3.30 1.77
C ILE A 41 -16.54 2.58 2.50
N ASP A 42 -16.09 1.45 1.97
CA ASP A 42 -15.04 0.63 2.57
C ASP A 42 -13.68 1.32 2.61
N ARG A 43 -13.37 2.12 1.58
CA ARG A 43 -12.20 3.00 1.59
C ARG A 43 -12.27 4.11 2.63
N GLY A 44 -13.47 4.48 3.08
CA GLY A 44 -13.73 5.61 3.99
C GLY A 44 -13.52 6.98 3.35
N THR A 45 -13.07 7.02 2.10
CA THR A 45 -12.89 8.24 1.30
C THR A 45 -13.32 7.97 -0.12
N LEU A 46 -13.83 9.00 -0.79
CA LEU A 46 -14.30 8.87 -2.16
C LEU A 46 -13.12 8.54 -3.09
N LEU A 47 -13.32 7.64 -4.06
CA LEU A 47 -12.28 7.28 -5.01
C LEU A 47 -11.90 8.45 -5.93
N ASP A 48 -12.89 9.25 -6.34
CA ASP A 48 -12.73 10.44 -7.18
C ASP A 48 -12.17 11.65 -6.41
N ASN A 49 -12.26 11.65 -5.07
CA ASN A 49 -11.57 12.60 -4.21
C ASN A 49 -11.23 12.00 -2.83
N TYR A 50 -9.98 11.55 -2.67
CA TYR A 50 -9.52 10.87 -1.46
C TYR A 50 -9.43 11.77 -0.22
N GLN A 51 -9.62 13.08 -0.35
CA GLN A 51 -9.64 14.01 0.79
C GLN A 51 -11.01 14.07 1.46
N ILE A 52 -12.05 13.58 0.80
CA ILE A 52 -13.43 13.66 1.25
C ILE A 52 -13.82 12.33 1.87
N GLU A 53 -14.30 12.36 3.12
CA GLU A 53 -14.81 11.17 3.78
C GLU A 53 -16.18 10.77 3.21
N SER A 54 -16.31 9.49 2.89
CA SER A 54 -17.41 9.00 2.06
C SER A 54 -18.79 9.14 2.70
N LEU A 55 -18.87 9.04 4.02
CA LEU A 55 -20.11 9.21 4.79
C LEU A 55 -20.32 10.63 5.36
N LEU A 56 -19.39 11.59 5.18
CA LEU A 56 -19.59 12.97 5.62
C LEU A 56 -20.15 13.86 4.50
N GLU A 57 -19.63 13.71 3.29
CA GLU A 57 -20.04 14.53 2.15
C GLU A 57 -20.43 13.69 0.92
N PRO A 58 -21.44 12.81 0.99
CA PRO A 58 -21.88 12.00 -0.15
C PRO A 58 -22.31 12.86 -1.35
N GLN A 59 -22.75 14.11 -1.12
CA GLN A 59 -23.06 15.08 -2.17
C GLN A 59 -21.88 15.42 -3.10
N ARG A 60 -20.64 15.14 -2.68
CA ARG A 60 -19.43 15.43 -3.46
C ARG A 60 -19.05 14.32 -4.42
N HIS A 61 -19.61 13.12 -4.23
CA HIS A 61 -19.33 11.94 -5.02
C HIS A 61 -19.89 12.06 -6.44
N SER A 62 -19.06 11.85 -7.45
CA SER A 62 -19.44 12.00 -8.85
C SER A 62 -20.25 10.82 -9.40
N ILE A 63 -21.17 11.12 -10.31
CA ILE A 63 -21.92 10.10 -11.04
C ILE A 63 -20.99 9.20 -11.86
N HIS A 64 -19.88 9.74 -12.39
CA HIS A 64 -18.83 8.98 -13.10
C HIS A 64 -18.31 7.82 -12.26
N CYS A 65 -18.01 8.08 -10.98
CA CYS A 65 -17.51 7.06 -10.09
C CYS A 65 -18.55 5.94 -9.87
N LEU A 66 -19.83 6.30 -9.75
CA LEU A 66 -20.91 5.33 -9.54
C LEU A 66 -21.20 4.44 -10.75
N VAL A 67 -20.98 4.91 -11.99
CA VAL A 67 -21.51 4.21 -13.19
C VAL A 67 -20.48 3.79 -14.24
N ASP A 68 -19.30 4.41 -14.25
CA ASP A 68 -18.22 4.12 -15.21
C ASP A 68 -17.03 3.39 -14.57
N VAL A 69 -16.77 3.64 -13.29
CA VAL A 69 -15.62 3.02 -12.61
C VAL A 69 -15.98 1.60 -12.19
N ALA A 70 -15.47 0.63 -12.93
CA ALA A 70 -15.79 -0.79 -12.77
C ALA A 70 -15.69 -1.29 -11.32
N ARG A 71 -14.68 -0.85 -10.56
CA ARG A 71 -14.53 -1.29 -9.16
C ARG A 71 -15.63 -0.75 -8.24
N CYS A 72 -16.08 0.48 -8.45
CA CYS A 72 -17.21 1.06 -7.72
C CYS A 72 -18.51 0.34 -8.12
N VAL A 73 -18.75 0.19 -9.43
CA VAL A 73 -19.94 -0.51 -9.96
C VAL A 73 -20.04 -1.94 -9.43
N HIS A 74 -18.96 -2.73 -9.52
CA HIS A 74 -18.97 -4.15 -9.12
C HIS A 74 -19.05 -4.35 -7.61
N SER A 75 -18.78 -3.32 -6.81
CA SER A 75 -18.87 -3.43 -5.35
C SER A 75 -20.31 -3.40 -4.84
N GLY A 76 -21.27 -3.01 -5.68
CA GLY A 76 -22.67 -2.80 -5.32
C GLY A 76 -22.91 -1.43 -4.69
N PHE A 77 -24.18 -1.09 -4.52
CA PHE A 77 -24.63 0.20 -4.03
C PHE A 77 -25.30 0.06 -2.66
N GLN A 78 -25.21 1.13 -1.89
CA GLN A 78 -25.91 1.30 -0.64
C GLN A 78 -26.71 2.60 -0.62
N MET A 79 -27.82 2.57 0.10
CA MET A 79 -28.66 3.72 0.38
C MET A 79 -28.26 4.33 1.72
N LEU A 80 -28.07 5.64 1.76
CA LEU A 80 -27.67 6.38 2.95
C LEU A 80 -28.85 7.13 3.58
N GLU A 81 -28.96 7.02 4.89
CA GLU A 81 -29.82 7.80 5.78
C GLU A 81 -29.16 9.12 6.18
N GLU A 82 -29.97 10.17 6.34
CA GLU A 82 -29.47 11.49 6.72
C GLU A 82 -28.91 11.48 8.16
N PRO A 83 -27.95 12.37 8.49
CA PRO A 83 -27.40 12.44 9.83
C PRO A 83 -28.49 12.70 10.88
N THR A 84 -28.47 11.95 11.98
CA THR A 84 -29.51 12.05 13.03
C THR A 84 -29.36 13.32 13.88
N GLY A 85 -28.20 13.98 13.83
CA GLY A 85 -27.85 15.11 14.69
C GLY A 85 -27.60 14.74 16.16
N ILE A 86 -27.52 13.43 16.49
CA ILE A 86 -27.42 12.95 17.87
C ILE A 86 -26.32 11.88 18.01
N GLY A 87 -25.53 11.97 19.08
CA GLY A 87 -24.50 10.99 19.43
C GLY A 87 -23.19 11.15 18.63
N ASP A 88 -22.33 10.14 18.67
CA ASP A 88 -20.98 10.17 18.07
C ASP A 88 -20.99 10.26 16.54
N ASN A 89 -22.15 10.03 15.90
CA ASN A 89 -22.34 10.09 14.44
C ASN A 89 -23.30 11.22 14.02
N ALA A 90 -23.44 12.27 14.84
CA ALA A 90 -24.39 13.35 14.63
C ALA A 90 -24.30 14.03 13.24
N ASP A 91 -23.09 14.11 12.67
CA ASP A 91 -22.82 14.81 11.41
C ASP A 91 -22.57 13.86 10.22
N ARG A 92 -22.75 12.55 10.39
CA ARG A 92 -22.41 11.54 9.39
C ARG A 92 -23.66 10.84 8.86
N TYR A 93 -23.69 10.61 7.55
CA TYR A 93 -24.68 9.75 6.93
C TYR A 93 -24.46 8.31 7.35
N CYS A 94 -25.54 7.57 7.59
CA CYS A 94 -25.46 6.17 7.99
C CYS A 94 -25.99 5.27 6.88
N ARG A 95 -25.44 4.08 6.77
CA ARG A 95 -25.84 3.10 5.75
C ARG A 95 -27.15 2.47 6.20
N ALA A 96 -28.21 2.69 5.41
CA ALA A 96 -29.54 2.17 5.69
C ALA A 96 -29.73 0.78 5.07
N PHE A 97 -29.36 0.64 3.80
CA PHE A 97 -29.56 -0.60 3.06
C PHE A 97 -28.41 -0.89 2.11
N GLN A 98 -28.05 -2.16 1.99
CA GLN A 98 -27.33 -2.68 0.83
C GLN A 98 -28.36 -3.13 -0.21
N LEU A 99 -28.14 -2.83 -1.49
CA LEU A 99 -29.00 -3.35 -2.55
C LEU A 99 -28.60 -4.77 -2.94
N ASP A 100 -29.58 -5.61 -3.22
CA ASP A 100 -29.37 -6.94 -3.81
C ASP A 100 -28.84 -6.85 -5.26
N ASP A 101 -28.39 -7.97 -5.83
CA ASP A 101 -27.79 -7.99 -7.18
C ASP A 101 -28.71 -7.39 -8.24
N TYR A 102 -30.01 -7.71 -8.20
CA TYR A 102 -31.00 -7.14 -9.10
C TYR A 102 -31.20 -5.64 -8.86
N GLY A 103 -31.27 -5.20 -7.60
CA GLY A 103 -31.31 -3.80 -7.23
C GLY A 103 -30.08 -3.00 -7.68
N ASN A 104 -28.90 -3.60 -7.64
CA ASN A 104 -27.67 -3.00 -8.15
C ASN A 104 -27.75 -2.74 -9.66
N GLU A 105 -28.26 -3.70 -10.43
CA GLU A 105 -28.48 -3.53 -11.88
C GLU A 105 -29.51 -2.44 -12.18
N LEU A 106 -30.64 -2.42 -11.47
CA LEU A 106 -31.67 -1.39 -11.61
C LEU A 106 -31.13 0.00 -11.27
N MET A 107 -30.40 0.13 -10.16
CA MET A 107 -29.79 1.38 -9.73
C MET A 107 -28.79 1.90 -10.76
N LEU A 108 -27.94 1.02 -11.31
CA LEU A 108 -26.98 1.37 -12.33
C LEU A 108 -27.65 1.87 -13.61
N GLN A 109 -28.69 1.18 -14.08
CA GLN A 109 -29.46 1.59 -15.27
C GLN A 109 -30.16 2.93 -15.04
N PHE A 110 -30.76 3.11 -13.86
CA PHE A 110 -31.40 4.35 -13.48
C PHE A 110 -30.40 5.51 -13.41
N ALA A 111 -29.25 5.32 -12.77
CA ALA A 111 -28.18 6.31 -12.68
C ALA A 111 -27.62 6.72 -14.05
N ARG A 112 -27.44 5.77 -14.98
CA ARG A 112 -27.02 6.06 -16.36
C ARG A 112 -28.06 6.85 -17.14
N SER A 113 -29.33 6.46 -17.04
CA SER A 113 -30.42 7.14 -17.78
C SER A 113 -30.75 8.54 -17.24
N THR A 114 -30.42 8.82 -15.99
CA THR A 114 -30.73 10.10 -15.34
C THR A 114 -29.53 10.98 -15.06
N GLY A 115 -28.30 10.47 -15.14
CA GLY A 115 -27.06 11.23 -14.99
C GLY A 115 -26.74 12.11 -16.19
N GLU A 116 -26.06 13.22 -15.95
CA GLU A 116 -25.78 14.22 -16.99
C GLU A 116 -24.80 13.71 -18.08
N GLN A 117 -25.24 13.77 -19.34
CA GLN A 117 -24.39 13.43 -20.47
C GLN A 117 -23.12 14.31 -20.49
N GLY A 118 -21.96 13.68 -20.66
CA GLY A 118 -20.65 14.36 -20.65
C GLY A 118 -19.95 14.39 -19.29
N TYR A 119 -20.68 14.18 -18.19
CA TYR A 119 -20.08 13.93 -16.87
C TYR A 119 -19.77 12.46 -16.63
N CYS A 120 -20.44 11.56 -17.34
CA CYS A 120 -20.06 10.17 -17.42
C CYS A 120 -20.22 9.64 -18.86
N SER A 121 -19.44 8.61 -19.21
CA SER A 121 -19.38 8.02 -20.54
C SER A 121 -20.63 7.21 -20.90
N THR A 122 -21.31 6.68 -19.88
CA THR A 122 -22.52 5.86 -20.04
C THR A 122 -23.82 6.62 -19.76
N CYS A 123 -23.75 7.93 -19.52
CA CYS A 123 -24.88 8.78 -19.13
C CYS A 123 -25.66 9.28 -20.34
N THR A 124 -26.99 9.30 -20.24
CA THR A 124 -27.89 9.79 -21.30
C THR A 124 -28.87 10.87 -20.84
N GLY A 125 -28.76 11.34 -19.59
CA GLY A 125 -29.62 12.38 -19.04
C GLY A 125 -29.36 13.75 -19.66
N PRO A 126 -30.36 14.66 -19.60
CA PRO A 126 -30.30 15.99 -20.21
C PRO A 126 -29.31 16.92 -19.49
N PRO A 127 -28.95 18.07 -20.09
CA PRO A 127 -28.18 19.11 -19.41
C PRO A 127 -28.83 19.54 -18.08
N GLY A 128 -28.04 19.69 -17.03
CA GLY A 128 -28.51 19.99 -15.68
C GLY A 128 -29.07 18.79 -14.91
N ALA A 129 -28.94 17.57 -15.45
CA ALA A 129 -29.11 16.34 -14.70
C ALA A 129 -28.06 16.21 -13.56
N PRO A 130 -28.24 15.30 -12.60
CA PRO A 130 -27.27 15.09 -11.53
C PRO A 130 -25.90 14.65 -12.07
N SER A 131 -24.85 15.38 -11.71
CA SER A 131 -23.45 15.03 -11.97
C SER A 131 -22.66 14.66 -10.72
N ARG A 132 -23.19 15.02 -9.53
CA ARG A 132 -22.66 14.65 -8.21
C ARG A 132 -23.79 14.46 -7.21
N GLY A 133 -23.51 13.76 -6.11
CA GLY A 133 -24.47 13.59 -5.01
C GLY A 133 -25.72 12.87 -5.47
N PHE A 134 -25.54 11.74 -6.16
CA PHE A 134 -26.67 11.02 -6.74
C PHE A 134 -27.62 10.54 -5.64
N ARG A 135 -28.92 10.82 -5.83
CA ARG A 135 -30.00 10.41 -4.94
C ARG A 135 -31.06 9.68 -5.76
N ALA A 136 -31.68 8.69 -5.14
CA ALA A 136 -32.75 7.92 -5.75
C ALA A 136 -33.82 7.55 -4.73
N THR A 137 -35.01 7.23 -5.22
CA THR A 137 -36.04 6.54 -4.47
C THR A 137 -35.96 5.06 -4.80
N VAL A 138 -35.89 4.20 -3.79
CA VAL A 138 -35.93 2.74 -3.97
C VAL A 138 -37.16 2.17 -3.31
N TYR A 139 -37.74 1.15 -3.94
CA TYR A 139 -38.81 0.35 -3.37
C TYR A 139 -38.34 -1.09 -3.27
N GLY A 140 -38.80 -1.80 -2.24
CA GLY A 140 -38.39 -3.19 -2.06
C GLY A 140 -38.83 -3.78 -0.75
N LYS A 141 -38.37 -5.00 -0.48
CA LYS A 141 -38.60 -5.70 0.78
C LYS A 141 -37.30 -5.93 1.52
N ILE A 142 -37.30 -5.68 2.83
CA ILE A 142 -36.13 -5.92 3.67
C ILE A 142 -35.93 -7.44 3.77
N MET A 143 -34.75 -7.93 3.37
CA MET A 143 -34.46 -9.34 3.49
C MET A 143 -34.30 -9.73 4.98
N PRO A 144 -34.86 -10.87 5.41
CA PRO A 144 -34.80 -11.30 6.81
C PRO A 144 -33.39 -11.73 7.28
N GLN A 145 -32.38 -11.75 6.40
CA GLN A 145 -31.02 -12.13 6.74
C GLN A 145 -30.24 -10.93 7.32
N SER A 146 -29.68 -11.10 8.52
CA SER A 146 -29.11 -10.02 9.34
C SER A 146 -27.68 -9.62 8.93
N THR A 147 -27.51 -8.97 7.78
CA THR A 147 -26.30 -8.16 7.54
C THR A 147 -26.47 -6.77 8.17
N SER A 148 -25.37 -6.05 8.37
CA SER A 148 -25.38 -4.66 8.78
C SER A 148 -24.59 -3.83 7.75
N PRO A 149 -25.25 -2.97 6.93
CA PRO A 149 -26.70 -2.73 6.89
C PRO A 149 -27.49 -3.94 6.33
N PRO A 150 -28.83 -3.99 6.55
CA PRO A 150 -29.68 -5.02 5.97
C PRO A 150 -29.74 -4.95 4.44
N VAL A 151 -29.96 -6.09 3.79
CA VAL A 151 -30.16 -6.15 2.32
C VAL A 151 -31.60 -5.79 1.99
N LEU A 152 -31.79 -4.88 1.04
CA LEU A 152 -33.07 -4.56 0.43
C LEU A 152 -33.20 -5.31 -0.89
N GLN A 153 -34.20 -6.19 -0.99
CA GLN A 153 -34.59 -6.80 -2.26
C GLN A 153 -35.37 -5.76 -3.07
N VAL A 154 -34.71 -5.11 -4.02
CA VAL A 154 -35.26 -3.96 -4.74
C VAL A 154 -36.25 -4.42 -5.80
N THR A 155 -37.44 -3.80 -5.84
CA THR A 155 -38.46 -4.03 -6.87
C THR A 155 -38.42 -2.97 -7.97
N ARG A 156 -38.13 -1.71 -7.61
CA ARG A 156 -38.00 -0.59 -8.55
C ARG A 156 -37.16 0.56 -8.00
N VAL A 157 -36.60 1.35 -8.91
CA VAL A 157 -35.86 2.58 -8.63
C VAL A 157 -36.50 3.74 -9.38
N GLU A 158 -36.71 4.86 -8.70
CA GLU A 158 -37.38 6.04 -9.25
C GLU A 158 -36.66 7.35 -8.90
N SER A 159 -37.07 8.43 -9.56
CA SER A 159 -36.59 9.78 -9.28
C SER A 159 -37.08 10.26 -7.92
N ILE A 160 -36.21 10.95 -7.18
CA ILE A 160 -36.56 11.65 -5.95
C ILE A 160 -37.72 12.64 -6.13
N ARG A 161 -37.95 13.14 -7.36
CA ARG A 161 -39.06 14.07 -7.67
C ARG A 161 -40.43 13.42 -7.52
N ASN A 162 -40.49 12.10 -7.69
CA ASN A 162 -41.73 11.33 -7.52
C ASN A 162 -42.04 11.07 -6.04
N GLY A 163 -41.04 11.18 -5.15
CA GLY A 163 -41.17 10.80 -3.75
C GLY A 163 -41.56 9.32 -3.58
N CYS A 164 -42.17 8.98 -2.45
CA CYS A 164 -42.75 7.67 -2.21
C CYS A 164 -44.22 7.63 -2.68
N GLN A 165 -44.45 7.53 -3.98
CA GLN A 165 -45.81 7.44 -4.52
C GLN A 165 -46.57 6.24 -3.93
N GLY A 166 -47.66 6.52 -3.23
CA GLY A 166 -48.55 5.49 -2.66
C GLY A 166 -48.06 4.82 -1.37
N LEU A 167 -46.88 5.18 -0.86
CA LEU A 167 -46.31 4.64 0.39
C LEU A 167 -45.76 5.77 1.26
N ALA A 168 -45.82 5.62 2.59
CA ALA A 168 -45.07 6.51 3.46
C ALA A 168 -43.56 6.22 3.31
N PRO A 169 -42.67 7.23 3.30
CA PRO A 169 -41.24 7.00 3.39
C PRO A 169 -40.90 6.17 4.63
N TYR A 170 -40.20 5.07 4.42
CA TYR A 170 -39.72 4.21 5.49
C TYR A 170 -38.59 4.90 6.25
N LEU A 171 -38.69 4.87 7.58
CA LEU A 171 -37.68 5.38 8.48
C LEU A 171 -36.97 4.19 9.13
N PRO A 172 -35.71 3.90 8.77
CA PRO A 172 -34.96 2.81 9.37
C PRO A 172 -34.78 3.03 10.87
N PRO A 173 -34.98 2.01 11.72
CA PRO A 173 -34.67 2.12 13.14
C PRO A 173 -33.16 2.33 13.31
N ALA A 174 -32.79 3.12 14.32
CA ALA A 174 -31.39 3.50 14.58
C ALA A 174 -30.46 2.29 14.74
N GLU A 175 -30.97 1.17 15.26
CA GLU A 175 -30.22 -0.08 15.46
C GLU A 175 -29.88 -0.81 14.16
N SER A 176 -30.61 -0.56 13.07
CA SER A 176 -30.30 -1.13 11.74
C SER A 176 -29.29 -0.32 10.93
N LEU A 177 -29.05 0.93 11.33
CA LEU A 177 -28.15 1.84 10.63
C LEU A 177 -26.69 1.50 10.94
N SER A 178 -25.85 1.52 9.90
CA SER A 178 -24.40 1.35 10.08
C SER A 178 -23.64 2.59 9.63
N CYS A 179 -23.12 3.35 10.59
CA CYS A 179 -22.42 4.61 10.33
C CYS A 179 -20.90 4.44 10.15
N GLU A 180 -20.40 3.21 10.18
CA GLU A 180 -18.99 2.89 10.01
C GLU A 180 -18.57 2.89 8.53
N SER A 181 -17.34 3.35 8.27
CA SER A 181 -16.70 3.36 6.96
C SER A 181 -15.18 3.24 7.13
N GLY A 182 -14.45 3.03 6.03
CA GLY A 182 -12.99 3.00 6.10
C GLY A 182 -12.41 1.68 6.62
N SER A 183 -13.14 0.58 6.48
CA SER A 183 -12.69 -0.78 6.79
C SER A 183 -11.33 -1.13 6.13
N PHE A 184 -10.99 -0.49 5.00
CA PHE A 184 -9.75 -0.74 4.26
C PHE A 184 -8.56 0.07 4.80
N LEU A 185 -8.79 1.23 5.43
CA LEU A 185 -7.71 2.16 5.80
C LEU A 185 -6.65 1.54 6.72
N PRO A 186 -7.00 0.78 7.78
CA PRO A 186 -6.00 0.13 8.62
C PRO A 186 -5.14 -0.88 7.86
N PHE A 187 -5.75 -1.64 6.93
CA PHE A 187 -5.02 -2.60 6.10
C PHE A 187 -4.10 -1.90 5.10
N VAL A 188 -4.52 -0.78 4.51
CA VAL A 188 -3.67 0.04 3.62
C VAL A 188 -2.46 0.57 4.39
N ALA A 189 -2.70 1.12 5.58
CA ALA A 189 -1.66 1.62 6.46
C ALA A 189 -0.65 0.53 6.84
N ALA A 190 -1.15 -0.64 7.27
CA ALA A 190 -0.31 -1.77 7.67
C ALA A 190 0.50 -2.34 6.49
N HIS A 191 -0.17 -2.66 5.37
CA HIS A 191 0.48 -3.16 4.16
C HIS A 191 1.55 -2.19 3.66
N GLY A 192 1.19 -0.93 3.46
CA GLY A 192 2.10 0.10 2.95
C GLY A 192 3.31 0.31 3.86
N SER A 193 3.10 0.38 5.17
CA SER A 193 4.20 0.54 6.14
C SER A 193 5.16 -0.64 6.12
N LEU A 194 4.65 -1.88 6.13
CA LEU A 194 5.48 -3.08 6.08
C LEU A 194 6.26 -3.17 4.76
N MET A 195 5.63 -2.82 3.64
CA MET A 195 6.28 -2.79 2.32
C MET A 195 7.38 -1.72 2.25
N LEU A 196 7.17 -0.54 2.83
CA LEU A 196 8.19 0.52 2.88
C LEU A 196 9.38 0.14 3.76
N ILE A 197 9.13 -0.44 4.94
CA ILE A 197 10.21 -0.93 5.82
C ILE A 197 11.02 -2.01 5.10
N SER A 198 10.34 -2.93 4.41
CA SER A 198 10.97 -4.02 3.67
C SER A 198 11.67 -3.54 2.39
N TRP A 199 10.90 -3.29 1.33
CA TRP A 199 11.37 -3.02 -0.03
C TRP A 199 11.83 -1.57 -0.22
N GLY A 200 11.32 -0.65 0.58
CA GLY A 200 11.75 0.75 0.59
C GLY A 200 13.04 1.00 1.38
N PHE A 201 13.41 0.11 2.31
CA PHE A 201 14.55 0.34 3.21
C PHE A 201 15.44 -0.88 3.47
N LEU A 202 14.97 -1.92 4.16
CA LEU A 202 15.81 -3.04 4.60
C LEU A 202 16.46 -3.79 3.42
N ILE A 203 15.70 -4.09 2.37
CA ILE A 203 16.24 -4.77 1.19
C ILE A 203 17.30 -3.91 0.47
N PRO A 204 17.03 -2.63 0.11
CA PRO A 204 18.05 -1.73 -0.40
C PRO A 204 19.27 -1.58 0.51
N LEU A 205 19.07 -1.47 1.83
CA LEU A 205 20.15 -1.37 2.82
C LEU A 205 21.08 -2.59 2.73
N GLY A 206 20.52 -3.80 2.76
CA GLY A 206 21.29 -5.04 2.63
C GLY A 206 22.05 -5.15 1.30
N VAL A 207 21.50 -4.61 0.21
CA VAL A 207 22.15 -4.55 -1.10
C VAL A 207 23.31 -3.54 -1.11
N ILE A 208 23.09 -2.32 -0.62
CA ILE A 208 24.10 -1.25 -0.53
C ILE A 208 25.25 -1.70 0.36
N SER A 209 24.96 -2.23 1.56
CA SER A 209 25.95 -2.77 2.48
C SER A 209 26.79 -3.87 1.83
N ALA A 210 26.18 -4.83 1.11
CA ALA A 210 26.91 -5.87 0.42
C ALA A 210 27.83 -5.34 -0.70
N ARG A 211 27.46 -4.22 -1.34
CA ARG A 211 28.24 -3.63 -2.43
C ARG A 211 29.41 -2.79 -1.95
N LEU A 212 29.17 -1.96 -0.93
CA LEU A 212 30.13 -0.98 -0.43
C LEU A 212 31.02 -1.56 0.68
N LEU A 213 30.47 -2.32 1.63
CA LEU A 213 31.26 -2.90 2.73
C LEU A 213 32.23 -3.99 2.26
N LYS A 214 31.93 -4.66 1.14
CA LYS A 214 32.80 -5.70 0.57
C LYS A 214 34.18 -5.15 0.13
N GLN A 215 34.30 -3.85 -0.03
CA GLN A 215 35.52 -3.20 -0.54
C GLN A 215 36.49 -2.79 0.58
N PHE A 216 36.16 -3.02 1.86
CA PHE A 216 37.05 -2.70 2.97
C PHE A 216 38.06 -3.84 3.23
N PRO A 217 39.38 -3.56 3.26
CA PRO A 217 40.42 -4.57 3.49
C PRO A 217 40.32 -5.26 4.86
N HIS A 218 40.02 -4.50 5.92
CA HIS A 218 40.03 -4.99 7.31
C HIS A 218 38.69 -5.57 7.79
N HIS A 219 37.62 -5.48 6.98
CA HIS A 219 36.27 -5.95 7.35
C HIS A 219 35.71 -6.96 6.34
N SER A 220 36.55 -7.89 5.89
CA SER A 220 36.28 -8.80 4.76
C SER A 220 35.02 -9.68 4.92
N THR A 221 34.51 -9.88 6.14
CA THR A 221 33.30 -10.67 6.44
C THR A 221 32.09 -9.83 6.88
N LEU A 222 32.26 -8.56 7.26
CA LEU A 222 31.18 -7.73 7.82
C LEU A 222 30.02 -7.56 6.84
N TRP A 223 30.32 -7.28 5.58
CA TRP A 223 29.31 -7.14 4.51
C TRP A 223 28.43 -8.39 4.40
N PHE A 224 29.02 -9.58 4.59
CA PHE A 224 28.34 -10.86 4.48
C PHE A 224 27.40 -11.09 5.67
N HIS A 225 27.85 -10.76 6.89
CA HIS A 225 27.01 -10.84 8.08
C HIS A 225 25.82 -9.88 8.00
N VAL A 226 26.08 -8.60 7.66
CA VAL A 226 25.02 -7.59 7.50
C VAL A 226 24.01 -8.05 6.45
N HIS A 227 24.47 -8.47 5.27
CA HIS A 227 23.57 -8.94 4.20
C HIS A 227 22.76 -10.16 4.63
N ARG A 228 23.39 -11.16 5.27
CA ARG A 228 22.73 -12.41 5.69
C ARG A 228 21.70 -12.19 6.80
N VAL A 229 21.81 -11.13 7.59
CA VAL A 229 20.84 -10.80 8.64
C VAL A 229 19.74 -9.87 8.10
N VAL A 230 20.12 -8.78 7.42
CA VAL A 230 19.18 -7.76 6.97
C VAL A 230 18.25 -8.27 5.87
N GLN A 231 18.74 -9.09 4.94
CA GLN A 231 17.90 -9.56 3.82
C GLN A 231 16.75 -10.47 4.26
N PRO A 232 16.96 -11.52 5.08
CA PRO A 232 15.83 -12.30 5.61
C PRO A 232 14.85 -11.46 6.43
N LEU A 233 15.34 -10.50 7.24
CA LEU A 233 14.45 -9.59 7.98
C LEU A 233 13.58 -8.77 7.04
N GLY A 234 14.18 -8.18 6.00
CA GLY A 234 13.44 -7.46 4.96
C GLY A 234 12.40 -8.35 4.28
N ILE A 235 12.75 -9.57 3.88
CA ILE A 235 11.82 -10.50 3.24
C ILE A 235 10.68 -10.92 4.18
N LEU A 236 10.95 -11.19 5.46
CA LEU A 236 9.92 -11.55 6.44
C LEU A 236 8.95 -10.39 6.71
N THR A 237 9.45 -9.16 6.84
CA THR A 237 8.61 -7.97 6.95
C THR A 237 7.77 -7.76 5.70
N GLY A 238 8.36 -7.94 4.52
CA GLY A 238 7.66 -7.85 3.24
C GLY A 238 6.59 -8.94 3.11
N LEU A 239 6.89 -10.17 3.52
CA LEU A 239 5.95 -11.29 3.52
C LEU A 239 4.75 -10.99 4.40
N ALA A 240 4.95 -10.44 5.61
CA ALA A 240 3.86 -10.01 6.48
C ALA A 240 2.97 -8.97 5.78
N GLY A 241 3.57 -7.95 5.15
CA GLY A 241 2.81 -6.96 4.40
C GLY A 241 2.05 -7.56 3.20
N TRP A 242 2.63 -8.54 2.51
CA TRP A 242 1.99 -9.20 1.38
C TRP A 242 0.80 -10.05 1.84
N ILE A 243 0.94 -10.76 2.96
CA ILE A 243 -0.16 -11.48 3.60
C ILE A 243 -1.27 -10.52 4.01
N THR A 244 -0.95 -9.34 4.57
CA THR A 244 -1.96 -8.31 4.87
C THR A 244 -2.73 -7.87 3.63
N ALA A 245 -2.10 -7.78 2.46
CA ALA A 245 -2.79 -7.44 1.22
C ALA A 245 -3.66 -8.58 0.66
N LEU A 246 -3.26 -9.84 0.85
CA LEU A 246 -4.04 -11.00 0.38
C LEU A 246 -5.19 -11.37 1.31
N ALA A 247 -4.96 -11.31 2.61
CA ALA A 247 -5.96 -11.62 3.64
C ALA A 247 -6.87 -10.43 3.95
N GLY A 248 -6.43 -9.21 3.57
CA GLY A 248 -7.22 -8.00 3.72
C GLY A 248 -8.39 -7.93 2.75
N PRO A 249 -9.29 -6.96 2.95
CA PRO A 249 -10.55 -6.85 2.22
C PRO A 249 -10.40 -6.30 0.78
N PHE A 250 -9.18 -6.27 0.23
CA PHE A 250 -8.89 -5.64 -1.05
C PHE A 250 -9.43 -6.38 -2.28
N ASN A 251 -9.72 -7.69 -2.16
CA ASN A 251 -10.25 -8.59 -3.20
C ASN A 251 -9.72 -8.35 -4.63
N ILE A 252 -8.43 -8.07 -4.78
CA ILE A 252 -7.86 -7.59 -6.05
C ILE A 252 -7.95 -8.67 -7.15
N LEU A 253 -7.62 -9.91 -6.81
CA LEU A 253 -7.57 -11.04 -7.75
C LEU A 253 -8.98 -11.57 -8.12
N GLY A 254 -10.00 -11.32 -7.29
CA GLY A 254 -11.37 -11.75 -7.52
C GLY A 254 -12.25 -10.72 -8.21
N SER A 255 -11.80 -9.46 -8.32
CA SER A 255 -12.63 -8.35 -8.81
C SER A 255 -12.91 -8.36 -10.32
N GLY A 256 -12.10 -9.08 -11.11
CA GLY A 256 -12.19 -9.08 -12.59
C GLY A 256 -11.82 -7.74 -13.26
N VAL A 257 -11.31 -6.76 -12.50
CA VAL A 257 -10.97 -5.41 -12.98
C VAL A 257 -9.45 -5.28 -13.14
N TYR A 258 -9.00 -4.90 -14.34
CA TYR A 258 -7.59 -4.73 -14.70
C TYR A 258 -7.15 -3.25 -14.68
N ASP A 259 -7.05 -2.68 -13.47
CA ASP A 259 -6.64 -1.28 -13.26
C ASP A 259 -5.23 -1.15 -12.66
N ALA A 260 -4.84 0.06 -12.27
CA ALA A 260 -3.54 0.31 -11.62
C ALA A 260 -3.34 -0.48 -10.33
N GLN A 261 -4.41 -0.77 -9.58
CA GLN A 261 -4.36 -1.64 -8.39
C GLN A 261 -4.03 -3.08 -8.77
N PHE A 262 -4.62 -3.59 -9.85
CA PHE A 262 -4.29 -4.92 -10.36
C PHE A 262 -2.83 -5.00 -10.81
N ALA A 263 -2.33 -3.97 -11.51
CA ALA A 263 -0.92 -3.89 -11.90
C ALA A 263 0.02 -3.88 -10.68
N HIS A 264 -0.29 -3.08 -9.66
CA HIS A 264 0.44 -3.02 -8.38
C HIS A 264 0.48 -4.40 -7.68
N ALA A 265 -0.67 -5.06 -7.57
CA ALA A 265 -0.78 -6.36 -6.92
C ALA A 265 -0.02 -7.46 -7.69
N THR A 266 -0.08 -7.43 -9.02
CA THR A 266 0.61 -8.38 -9.89
C THR A 266 2.12 -8.21 -9.79
N LEU A 267 2.62 -6.98 -9.97
CA LEU A 267 4.04 -6.68 -9.84
C LEU A 267 4.55 -7.03 -8.45
N GLY A 268 3.83 -6.63 -7.41
CA GLY A 268 4.19 -6.94 -6.02
C GLY A 268 4.27 -8.43 -5.74
N THR A 269 3.35 -9.22 -6.29
CA THR A 269 3.35 -10.69 -6.14
C THR A 269 4.52 -11.35 -6.85
N ILE A 270 4.85 -10.89 -8.07
CA ILE A 270 6.04 -11.37 -8.80
C ILE A 270 7.31 -11.03 -8.02
N VAL A 271 7.45 -9.78 -7.56
CA VAL A 271 8.61 -9.33 -6.79
C VAL A 271 8.74 -10.11 -5.48
N MET A 272 7.64 -10.34 -4.76
CA MET A 272 7.63 -11.14 -3.54
C MET A 272 8.08 -12.58 -3.81
N GLY A 273 7.54 -13.21 -4.86
CA GLY A 273 7.95 -14.56 -5.27
C GLY A 273 9.44 -14.65 -5.57
N LEU A 274 9.98 -13.71 -6.35
CA LEU A 274 11.42 -13.63 -6.61
C LEU A 274 12.22 -13.40 -5.32
N GLY A 275 11.75 -12.55 -4.41
CA GLY A 275 12.37 -12.29 -3.11
C GLY A 275 12.45 -13.54 -2.22
N LEU A 276 11.39 -14.34 -2.16
CA LEU A 276 11.35 -15.60 -1.41
C LEU A 276 12.27 -16.67 -2.01
N LEU A 277 12.45 -16.67 -3.33
CA LEU A 277 13.39 -17.57 -4.00
C LEU A 277 14.85 -17.22 -3.74
N GLN A 278 15.18 -15.97 -3.35
CA GLN A 278 16.56 -15.55 -3.12
C GLN A 278 17.27 -16.27 -1.97
N PRO A 279 16.69 -16.40 -0.76
CA PRO A 279 17.28 -17.20 0.31
C PRO A 279 17.47 -18.68 -0.05
N ILE A 280 16.50 -19.27 -0.77
CA ILE A 280 16.58 -20.66 -1.24
C ILE A 280 17.75 -20.82 -2.20
N ASN A 281 17.85 -19.92 -3.20
CA ASN A 281 18.99 -19.87 -4.11
C ASN A 281 20.32 -19.66 -3.36
N ALA A 282 20.33 -18.84 -2.31
CA ALA A 282 21.52 -18.62 -1.48
C ALA A 282 21.92 -19.81 -0.62
N PHE A 283 20.98 -20.68 -0.25
CA PHE A 283 21.29 -21.94 0.42
C PHE A 283 22.01 -22.93 -0.52
N LEU A 284 21.66 -22.93 -1.81
CA LEU A 284 22.28 -23.75 -2.86
C LEU A 284 23.62 -23.18 -3.37
N ARG A 285 24.17 -22.16 -2.70
CA ARG A 285 25.39 -21.46 -3.06
C ARG A 285 26.60 -22.42 -3.12
N PRO A 286 27.25 -22.63 -4.28
CA PRO A 286 28.45 -23.46 -4.38
C PRO A 286 29.59 -22.94 -3.49
N HIS A 287 30.35 -23.83 -2.85
CA HIS A 287 31.50 -23.46 -2.03
C HIS A 287 32.57 -22.74 -2.86
N LYS A 288 33.31 -21.82 -2.21
CA LYS A 288 34.51 -21.23 -2.80
C LYS A 288 35.62 -22.27 -2.65
N GLN A 289 36.31 -22.63 -3.73
CA GLN A 289 37.53 -23.44 -3.63
C GLN A 289 38.54 -22.71 -2.73
N SER A 290 39.11 -23.41 -1.76
CA SER A 290 40.17 -22.86 -0.91
C SER A 290 41.49 -22.85 -1.66
N ASN A 291 42.45 -22.03 -1.23
CA ASN A 291 43.80 -22.03 -1.82
C ASN A 291 44.52 -23.37 -1.58
N ASP A 292 44.17 -24.07 -0.50
CA ASP A 292 44.72 -25.39 -0.16
C ASP A 292 44.21 -26.47 -1.13
N ASP A 293 42.94 -26.38 -1.57
CA ASP A 293 42.36 -27.28 -2.60
C ASP A 293 43.02 -27.12 -3.98
N ILE A 294 43.63 -25.96 -4.25
CA ILE A 294 44.30 -25.63 -5.52
C ILE A 294 45.74 -26.19 -5.55
N VAL A 295 46.37 -26.36 -4.39
CA VAL A 295 47.73 -26.92 -4.26
C VAL A 295 47.69 -28.45 -4.41
N ASP A 296 46.66 -29.10 -3.89
CA ASP A 296 46.53 -30.57 -3.94
C ASP A 296 45.82 -31.08 -5.21
N ASN A 297 45.05 -30.24 -5.91
CA ASN A 297 44.40 -30.59 -7.18
C ASN A 297 44.34 -29.35 -8.12
N LEU A 298 44.50 -29.53 -9.43
CA LEU A 298 44.21 -28.47 -10.40
C LEU A 298 42.75 -27.98 -10.17
N PRO A 299 42.50 -26.67 -10.11
CA PRO A 299 41.15 -26.16 -9.86
C PRO A 299 40.20 -26.68 -10.93
N ASP A 300 39.18 -27.45 -10.51
CA ASP A 300 38.11 -27.89 -11.40
C ASP A 300 37.36 -26.65 -11.95
N ASP A 301 37.66 -26.31 -13.20
CA ASP A 301 37.06 -25.22 -13.97
C ASP A 301 35.52 -25.31 -13.98
N SER A 302 34.96 -26.52 -13.87
CA SER A 302 33.52 -26.73 -13.77
C SER A 302 32.91 -26.12 -12.50
N SER A 303 33.61 -26.21 -11.37
CA SER A 303 33.16 -25.69 -10.08
C SER A 303 33.22 -24.15 -10.02
N LEU A 304 34.28 -23.56 -10.58
CA LEU A 304 34.44 -22.11 -10.70
C LEU A 304 33.39 -21.50 -11.62
N LYS A 305 33.08 -22.17 -12.74
CA LYS A 305 31.98 -21.78 -13.65
C LYS A 305 30.62 -21.82 -12.96
N LYS A 306 30.31 -22.88 -12.21
CA LYS A 306 29.07 -23.01 -11.42
C LYS A 306 28.94 -21.86 -10.40
N ARG A 307 30.01 -21.60 -9.66
CA ARG A 307 30.08 -20.48 -8.69
C ARG A 307 29.83 -19.13 -9.36
N ARG A 308 30.48 -18.86 -10.49
CA ARG A 308 30.34 -17.61 -11.24
C ARG A 308 28.94 -17.42 -11.81
N HIS A 309 28.33 -18.49 -12.35
CA HIS A 309 26.96 -18.46 -12.85
C HIS A 309 25.95 -18.20 -11.74
N TRP A 310 26.09 -18.89 -10.60
CA TRP A 310 25.29 -18.62 -9.40
C TRP A 310 25.42 -17.17 -8.94
N GLU A 311 26.63 -16.62 -8.90
CA GLU A 311 26.85 -15.22 -8.52
C GLU A 311 26.19 -14.23 -9.50
N LEU A 312 26.24 -14.49 -10.80
CA LEU A 312 25.59 -13.67 -11.81
C LEU A 312 24.07 -13.70 -11.62
N LEU A 313 23.48 -14.90 -11.50
CA LEU A 313 22.04 -15.08 -11.30
C LEU A 313 21.55 -14.43 -10.00
N HIS A 314 22.20 -14.74 -8.87
CA HIS A 314 21.82 -14.21 -7.56
C HIS A 314 21.86 -12.68 -7.53
N LYS A 315 22.93 -12.06 -8.05
CA LYS A 315 23.05 -10.60 -8.11
C LYS A 315 22.03 -9.99 -9.07
N THR A 316 21.87 -10.54 -10.28
CA THR A 316 20.98 -9.98 -11.30
C THR A 316 19.53 -10.01 -10.84
N ILE A 317 19.04 -11.17 -10.38
CA ILE A 317 17.68 -11.29 -9.86
C ILE A 317 17.53 -10.39 -8.62
N GLY A 318 18.54 -10.33 -7.74
CA GLY A 318 18.49 -9.48 -6.55
C GLY A 318 18.35 -8.00 -6.86
N TYR A 319 19.12 -7.48 -7.82
CA TYR A 319 19.03 -6.09 -8.26
C TYR A 319 17.70 -5.78 -8.95
N LEU A 320 17.23 -6.66 -9.84
CA LEU A 320 15.94 -6.48 -10.50
C LEU A 320 14.79 -6.50 -9.50
N SER A 321 14.75 -7.46 -8.57
CA SER A 321 13.74 -7.51 -7.52
C SER A 321 13.76 -6.27 -6.64
N THR A 322 14.94 -5.77 -6.29
CA THR A 322 15.07 -4.54 -5.49
C THR A 322 14.50 -3.34 -6.25
N LEU A 323 14.88 -3.16 -7.52
CA LEU A 323 14.38 -2.07 -8.36
C LEU A 323 12.86 -2.14 -8.55
N PHE A 324 12.33 -3.30 -8.92
CA PHE A 324 10.90 -3.46 -9.14
C PHE A 324 10.10 -3.37 -7.83
N GLY A 325 10.66 -3.82 -6.70
CA GLY A 325 10.05 -3.60 -5.38
C GLY A 325 9.95 -2.12 -5.03
N MET A 326 11.01 -1.35 -5.28
CA MET A 326 11.03 0.10 -5.11
C MET A 326 10.01 0.80 -6.00
N VAL A 327 9.94 0.46 -7.30
CA VAL A 327 8.92 0.98 -8.22
C VAL A 327 7.51 0.63 -7.72
N ASN A 328 7.31 -0.60 -7.25
CA ASN A 328 6.02 -1.03 -6.75
C ASN A 328 5.57 -0.28 -5.48
N CYS A 329 6.51 0.13 -4.62
CA CYS A 329 6.22 1.01 -3.48
C CYS A 329 5.69 2.38 -3.92
N PHE A 330 6.23 2.98 -4.99
CA PHE A 330 5.70 4.24 -5.53
C PHE A 330 4.29 4.09 -6.12
N ILE A 331 4.04 2.99 -6.83
CA ILE A 331 2.70 2.70 -7.35
C ILE A 331 1.72 2.54 -6.17
N GLY A 332 2.09 1.77 -5.14
CA GLY A 332 1.27 1.59 -3.94
C GLY A 332 1.00 2.90 -3.17
N MET A 333 2.00 3.78 -3.08
CA MET A 333 1.84 5.12 -2.50
C MET A 333 0.80 5.93 -3.28
N ALA A 334 0.86 5.97 -4.61
CA ALA A 334 -0.10 6.69 -5.43
C ALA A 334 -1.53 6.14 -5.31
N LEU A 335 -1.68 4.86 -4.98
CA LEU A 335 -2.97 4.19 -4.78
C LEU A 335 -3.51 4.30 -3.34
N SER A 336 -2.71 4.80 -2.40
CA SER A 336 -3.02 4.76 -0.97
C SER A 336 -4.02 5.82 -0.47
N GLY A 337 -4.51 6.69 -1.36
CA GLY A 337 -5.54 7.70 -1.06
C GLY A 337 -5.15 8.59 0.11
N LYS A 338 -5.90 8.52 1.22
CA LYS A 338 -5.69 9.32 2.45
C LYS A 338 -4.26 9.24 3.02
N TYR A 339 -3.50 8.18 2.71
CA TYR A 339 -2.12 7.99 3.18
C TYR A 339 -1.04 8.43 2.18
N GLN A 340 -1.42 8.93 1.00
CA GLN A 340 -0.49 9.24 -0.09
C GLN A 340 0.64 10.18 0.36
N ASP A 341 0.32 11.31 0.98
CA ASP A 341 1.32 12.30 1.40
C ASP A 341 2.25 11.74 2.49
N LYS A 342 1.69 10.96 3.43
CA LYS A 342 2.46 10.33 4.51
C LYS A 342 3.45 9.31 3.95
N PHE A 343 3.00 8.47 3.02
CA PHE A 343 3.89 7.50 2.36
C PHE A 343 4.90 8.17 1.44
N PHE A 344 4.54 9.23 0.72
CA PHE A 344 5.48 10.01 -0.08
C PHE A 344 6.64 10.55 0.78
N ASN A 345 6.31 11.25 1.87
CA ASN A 345 7.31 11.78 2.79
C ASN A 345 8.16 10.65 3.42
N SER A 346 7.54 9.51 3.72
CA SER A 346 8.26 8.34 4.27
C SER A 346 9.25 7.76 3.26
N ILE A 347 8.85 7.59 1.99
CA ILE A 347 9.73 7.13 0.91
C ILE A 347 10.93 8.07 0.75
N VAL A 348 10.66 9.37 0.64
CA VAL A 348 11.71 10.39 0.49
C VAL A 348 12.69 10.32 1.67
N GLY A 349 12.19 10.30 2.91
CA GLY A 349 13.04 10.23 4.10
C GLY A 349 13.92 8.98 4.16
N LEU A 350 13.36 7.80 3.85
CA LEU A 350 14.11 6.54 3.83
C LEU A 350 15.20 6.55 2.75
N TRP A 351 14.91 7.08 1.57
CA TRP A 351 15.85 7.08 0.45
C TRP A 351 16.97 8.10 0.63
N VAL A 352 16.65 9.29 1.16
CA VAL A 352 17.65 10.27 1.58
C VAL A 352 18.57 9.65 2.63
N SER A 353 18.03 8.90 3.60
CA SER A 353 18.83 8.20 4.62
C SER A 353 19.75 7.13 4.01
N LEU A 354 19.26 6.34 3.05
CA LEU A 354 20.08 5.37 2.32
C LEU A 354 21.18 6.02 1.49
N ALA A 355 20.89 7.17 0.86
CA ALA A 355 21.87 7.94 0.10
C ALA A 355 22.97 8.47 1.02
N PHE A 356 22.61 9.09 2.15
CA PHE A 356 23.59 9.53 3.15
C PHE A 356 24.43 8.38 3.69
N TYR A 357 23.81 7.23 3.99
CA TYR A 357 24.52 6.03 4.41
C TYR A 357 25.53 5.56 3.34
N GLY A 358 25.11 5.51 2.07
CA GLY A 358 25.99 5.13 0.97
C GLY A 358 27.17 6.11 0.79
N ILE A 359 26.90 7.41 0.84
CA ILE A 359 27.93 8.46 0.76
C ILE A 359 28.92 8.34 1.94
N ALA A 360 28.43 8.13 3.16
CA ALA A 360 29.27 7.96 4.34
C ALA A 360 30.20 6.76 4.21
N LEU A 361 29.71 5.63 3.67
CA LEU A 361 30.56 4.46 3.41
C LEU A 361 31.63 4.74 2.35
N ILE A 362 31.29 5.48 1.29
CA ILE A 362 32.24 5.87 0.25
C ILE A 362 33.31 6.82 0.82
N ALA A 363 32.89 7.83 1.59
CA ALA A 363 33.77 8.79 2.23
C ALA A 363 34.71 8.10 3.24
N TYR A 364 34.18 7.20 4.07
CA TYR A 364 35.00 6.41 5.00
C TYR A 364 36.03 5.54 4.27
N ARG A 365 35.64 4.93 3.14
CA ARG A 365 36.58 4.16 2.31
C ARG A 365 37.70 5.03 1.74
N TRP A 366 37.36 6.23 1.30
CA TRP A 366 38.34 7.19 0.79
C TRP A 366 39.29 7.65 1.92
N TYR A 367 38.74 7.99 3.09
CA TYR A 367 39.52 8.34 4.27
C TYR A 367 40.55 7.26 4.64
N VAL A 368 40.13 5.99 4.77
CA VAL A 368 41.04 4.87 5.10
C VAL A 368 42.13 4.69 4.04
N ALA A 369 41.78 4.84 2.75
CA ALA A 369 42.77 4.75 1.67
C ALA A 369 43.84 5.85 1.78
N CYS A 370 43.43 7.10 2.03
CA CYS A 370 44.35 8.21 2.24
C CYS A 370 45.24 8.00 3.47
N THR A 371 44.67 7.59 4.61
CA THR A 371 45.45 7.35 5.84
C THR A 371 46.49 6.25 5.64
N ASN A 372 46.13 5.15 4.96
CA ASN A 372 47.07 4.08 4.70
C ASN A 372 48.19 4.50 3.73
N SER A 373 47.88 5.35 2.74
CA SER A 373 48.89 5.90 1.82
C SER A 373 49.87 6.85 2.52
N SER A 374 49.43 7.60 3.54
CA SER A 374 50.30 8.48 4.33
C SER A 374 51.16 7.75 5.36
N MET A 375 50.96 6.45 5.56
CA MET A 375 51.70 5.63 6.53
C MET A 375 52.65 4.61 5.87
N GLU A 376 52.71 4.53 4.54
CA GLU A 376 53.79 3.81 3.87
C GLU A 376 55.10 4.58 4.09
N PRO A 377 56.12 4.01 4.77
CA PRO A 377 57.43 4.64 4.86
C PRO A 377 58.03 4.72 3.45
N ALA A 378 58.80 5.78 3.20
CA ALA A 378 59.53 5.98 1.95
C ALA A 378 60.24 4.67 1.55
N THR A 379 60.15 4.31 0.27
CA THR A 379 60.83 3.10 -0.23
C THR A 379 62.33 3.18 0.04
N SER A 380 63.05 2.06 0.13
CA SER A 380 64.50 2.06 0.46
C SER A 380 65.32 3.02 -0.41
N ASP A 381 64.92 3.19 -1.67
CA ASP A 381 65.57 4.07 -2.64
C ASP A 381 65.28 5.56 -2.35
N GLU A 382 64.13 5.86 -1.78
CA GLU A 382 63.67 7.20 -1.42
C GLU A 382 64.20 7.62 -0.04
N GLN A 383 64.36 6.66 0.88
CA GLN A 383 65.07 6.84 2.14
C GLN A 383 66.58 7.07 1.92
N ASP A 384 67.19 6.37 0.96
CA ASP A 384 68.59 6.61 0.55
C ASP A 384 68.79 8.02 -0.04
N ILE A 385 67.80 8.55 -0.77
CA ILE A 385 67.83 9.93 -1.28
C ILE A 385 67.65 10.95 -0.14
N ILE A 386 66.72 10.70 0.79
CA ILE A 386 66.51 11.56 1.96
C ILE A 386 67.76 11.59 2.86
N ASP A 387 68.39 10.44 3.08
CA ASP A 387 69.61 10.33 3.87
C ASP A 387 70.82 10.96 3.16
N GLN A 388 70.88 10.92 1.82
CA GLN A 388 71.88 11.65 1.03
C GLN A 388 71.68 13.17 1.06
N VAL A 389 70.45 13.65 1.02
CA VAL A 389 70.13 15.10 1.10
C VAL A 389 70.34 15.63 2.53
N ALA A 390 70.08 14.84 3.56
CA ALA A 390 70.33 15.21 4.96
C ALA A 390 71.84 15.31 5.31
N ALA A 391 72.72 14.74 4.47
CA ALA A 391 74.17 14.76 4.68
C ALA A 391 74.86 16.04 4.18
N ASP A 392 74.19 16.87 3.38
CA ASP A 392 74.70 18.17 2.90
C ASP A 392 73.69 19.30 3.21
N PRO A 393 73.98 20.19 4.17
CA PRO A 393 73.05 21.25 4.53
C PRO A 393 73.13 22.37 3.49
N ILE A 394 72.28 22.32 2.47
CA ILE A 394 71.91 23.50 1.70
C ILE A 394 70.47 23.87 2.09
N GLU A 395 70.32 25.06 2.68
CA GLU A 395 69.02 25.64 3.02
C GLU A 395 68.10 25.65 1.80
N ILE A 396 67.04 24.85 1.86
CA ILE A 396 65.88 24.98 0.97
C ILE A 396 64.66 25.14 1.87
N GLU A 397 64.06 26.33 1.78
CA GLU A 397 62.80 26.72 2.41
C GLU A 397 61.67 25.87 1.79
N ILE A 398 61.03 25.01 2.58
CA ILE A 398 59.91 24.16 2.13
C ILE A 398 58.60 24.88 2.47
N ASP A 399 57.91 25.31 1.42
CA ASP A 399 56.54 25.84 1.44
C ASP A 399 55.54 24.70 1.71
N THR A 400 54.61 24.91 2.65
CA THR A 400 53.75 23.85 3.23
C THR A 400 52.38 23.69 2.57
N ASP A 401 52.20 24.11 1.32
CA ASP A 401 50.87 24.20 0.69
C ASP A 401 50.53 23.11 -0.36
N ASP A 402 51.10 21.90 -0.26
CA ASP A 402 50.83 20.83 -1.25
C ASP A 402 49.98 19.66 -0.71
N CYS A 403 48.70 19.96 -0.42
CA CYS A 403 47.67 18.92 -0.23
C CYS A 403 46.34 19.25 -0.93
N ILE A 404 46.32 20.24 -1.83
CA ILE A 404 45.15 20.57 -2.65
C ILE A 404 45.56 20.72 -4.12
N GLU A 405 46.35 19.80 -4.67
CA GLU A 405 46.57 19.80 -6.12
C GLU A 405 46.94 18.44 -6.74
N HIS A 406 46.21 17.37 -6.40
CA HIS A 406 46.04 16.29 -7.37
C HIS A 406 44.62 16.30 -7.95
N GLN A 407 44.47 17.25 -8.89
CA GLN A 407 43.36 17.37 -9.82
C GLN A 407 43.24 16.16 -10.75
N ALA A 408 41.98 15.79 -10.98
CA ALA A 408 41.38 15.50 -12.28
C ALA A 408 42.21 14.67 -13.29
N GLY A 409 41.93 13.37 -13.30
CA GLY A 409 42.08 12.48 -14.44
C GLY A 409 40.92 11.48 -14.45
#